data_AF-A0A9P6FAY9-F1
#
_entry.id   AF-A0A9P6FAY9-F1
#
_cell.length_a   1.000
_cell.length_b   1.000
_cell.length_c   1.000
_cell.angle_alpha   90.00
_cell.angle_beta   90.00
_cell.angle_gamma   90.00
#
_symmetry.space_group_name_H-M   'P 1'
#
loop_
_entity.id
_entity.type
_entity.pdbx_description
1 polymer ?
#
loop_
_entity_poly.entity_id
_entity_poly.type
_entity_poly.pdbx_seq_one_letter_code
_entity_poly.pdbx_strand_id
1 'polypeptide(L)'
;MLKPDMSDMSEVAASTMLSDAIGHLIERFGSLDTLRDKTQAIPRAVEIHGHLQQALRLFEPSFPRSKDQQAPATVACHKLNPSGAQGAVSAMHDAIALANLIYALPLRSHASDIEKMFSEYQTERLVHVTESFNNSKAISTVMERGLVGTIALFIQTHFPSRLMTIMIRRQILNRPQAGFLETIPLKGSVPAIVSPSTEKARAVHEQRTATPI
;
A
#
# COMPACT_ATOMS: atom_id res chain seq x y z
N MET A 1 -1.10 -22.91 -33.29
CA MET A 1 -0.08 -22.41 -32.35
C MET A 1 -0.79 -21.43 -31.41
N LEU A 2 -1.27 -21.93 -30.26
CA LEU A 2 -2.02 -21.15 -29.26
C LEU A 2 -1.04 -20.24 -28.51
N LYS A 3 -1.32 -18.94 -28.45
CA LYS A 3 -0.57 -18.00 -27.61
C LYS A 3 -0.93 -18.30 -26.14
N PRO A 4 0.05 -18.43 -25.23
CA PRO A 4 -0.24 -18.61 -23.82
C PRO A 4 -0.98 -17.39 -23.27
N ASP A 5 -1.98 -17.66 -22.44
CA ASP A 5 -2.74 -16.65 -21.71
C ASP A 5 -1.78 -15.92 -20.75
N MET A 6 -1.66 -14.60 -20.92
CA MET A 6 -0.74 -13.77 -20.13
C MET A 6 -1.22 -13.55 -18.69
N SER A 7 -2.47 -13.91 -18.37
CA SER A 7 -3.02 -13.79 -17.02
C SER A 7 -2.35 -14.76 -16.03
N ASP A 8 -2.09 -16.01 -16.45
CA ASP A 8 -1.46 -17.04 -15.61
C ASP A 8 0.00 -16.72 -15.24
N MET A 9 0.74 -16.03 -16.10
CA MET A 9 2.14 -15.69 -15.81
C MET A 9 2.29 -14.62 -14.73
N SER A 10 1.26 -13.77 -14.55
CA SER A 10 1.27 -12.73 -13.51
C SER A 10 1.03 -13.30 -12.11
N GLU A 11 0.29 -14.39 -12.02
CA GLU A 11 -0.05 -15.05 -10.76
C GLU A 11 1.14 -15.83 -10.17
N VAL A 12 1.84 -16.60 -11.03
CA VAL A 12 3.06 -17.32 -10.62
C VAL A 12 4.16 -16.34 -10.22
N ALA A 13 4.31 -15.22 -10.94
CA ALA A 13 5.30 -14.20 -10.62
C ALA A 13 5.02 -13.52 -9.27
N ALA A 14 3.77 -13.14 -9.00
CA ALA A 14 3.41 -12.48 -7.74
C ALA A 14 3.57 -13.39 -6.51
N SER A 15 3.18 -14.67 -6.65
CA SER A 15 3.34 -15.67 -5.58
C SER A 15 4.82 -15.93 -5.26
N THR A 16 5.66 -16.02 -6.30
CA THR A 16 7.11 -16.23 -6.15
C THR A 16 7.77 -15.01 -5.49
N MET A 17 7.41 -13.78 -5.91
CA MET A 17 7.96 -12.55 -5.31
C MET A 17 7.57 -12.36 -3.84
N LEU A 18 6.35 -12.76 -3.44
CA LEU A 18 5.91 -12.69 -2.05
C LEU A 18 6.64 -13.74 -1.19
N SER A 19 6.79 -14.96 -1.70
CA SER A 19 7.56 -16.03 -1.04
C SER A 19 9.02 -15.61 -0.84
N ASP A 20 9.65 -15.00 -1.85
CA ASP A 20 11.04 -14.54 -1.79
C ASP A 20 11.21 -13.35 -0.83
N ALA A 21 10.24 -12.41 -0.82
CA ALA A 21 10.26 -11.30 0.13
C ALA A 21 10.13 -11.78 1.58
N ILE A 22 9.27 -12.77 1.83
CA ILE A 22 9.13 -13.41 3.14
C ILE A 22 10.42 -14.17 3.50
N GLY A 23 11.03 -14.89 2.55
CA GLY A 23 12.31 -15.58 2.73
C GLY A 23 13.45 -14.63 3.11
N HIS A 24 13.57 -13.50 2.43
CA HIS A 24 14.59 -12.48 2.75
C HIS A 24 14.33 -11.77 4.08
N LEU A 25 13.07 -11.58 4.47
CA LEU A 25 12.72 -11.12 5.82
C LEU A 25 13.17 -12.16 6.86
N ILE A 26 12.90 -13.44 6.65
CA ILE A 26 13.30 -14.51 7.57
C ILE A 26 14.83 -14.63 7.67
N GLU A 27 15.57 -14.57 6.56
CA GLU A 27 17.04 -14.59 6.56
C GLU A 27 17.64 -13.37 7.29
N ARG A 28 17.05 -12.18 7.09
CA ARG A 28 17.58 -10.93 7.63
C ARG A 28 17.30 -10.76 9.13
N PHE A 29 16.27 -11.42 9.65
CA PHE A 29 15.88 -11.33 11.07
C PHE A 29 16.28 -12.56 11.92
N GLY A 30 16.95 -13.55 11.32
CA GLY A 30 17.40 -14.76 12.01
C GLY A 30 16.29 -15.79 12.22
N SER A 31 16.68 -16.99 12.65
CA SER A 31 15.79 -18.16 12.86
C SER A 31 14.47 -17.77 13.54
N LEU A 32 13.36 -18.34 13.06
CA LEU A 32 12.02 -18.19 13.66
C LEU A 32 12.02 -18.45 15.17
N ASP A 33 12.93 -19.28 15.67
CA ASP A 33 13.10 -19.57 17.10
C ASP A 33 13.75 -18.40 17.87
N THR A 34 14.61 -17.61 17.23
CA THR A 34 15.23 -16.40 17.82
C THR A 34 14.24 -15.23 17.90
N LEU A 35 13.27 -15.17 16.96
CA LEU A 35 12.12 -14.26 17.01
C LEU A 35 11.06 -14.71 18.03
N ARG A 36 10.98 -16.02 18.30
CA ARG A 36 10.05 -16.59 19.28
C ARG A 36 10.41 -16.25 20.72
N ASP A 37 11.70 -16.16 21.03
CA ASP A 37 12.18 -15.91 22.39
C ASP A 37 12.20 -14.41 22.77
N LYS A 38 12.27 -13.51 21.78
CA LYS A 38 12.31 -12.05 22.01
C LYS A 38 10.97 -11.33 21.89
N THR A 39 9.90 -12.03 21.52
CA THR A 39 8.61 -11.38 21.26
C THR A 39 7.45 -12.15 21.85
N GLN A 40 6.92 -11.63 22.96
CA GLN A 40 5.57 -11.91 23.49
C GLN A 40 4.44 -11.55 22.48
N ALA A 41 4.78 -11.22 21.23
CA ALA A 41 3.89 -10.75 20.17
C ALA A 41 3.36 -11.87 19.24
N ILE A 42 3.92 -13.08 19.29
CA ILE A 42 3.53 -14.16 18.36
C ILE A 42 2.11 -14.70 18.58
N PRO A 43 1.61 -14.91 19.82
CA PRO A 43 0.21 -15.28 20.02
C PRO A 43 -0.75 -14.23 19.48
N ARG A 44 -0.35 -12.95 19.58
CA ARG A 44 -1.11 -11.79 19.09
C ARG A 44 -1.20 -11.77 17.57
N ALA A 45 -0.14 -12.18 16.86
CA ALA A 45 -0.14 -12.24 15.40
C ALA A 45 -1.14 -13.25 14.84
N VAL A 46 -1.37 -14.38 15.54
CA VAL A 46 -2.32 -15.43 15.12
C VAL A 46 -3.78 -14.98 15.35
N GLU A 47 -4.08 -14.34 16.48
CA GLU A 47 -5.41 -13.79 16.76
C GLU A 47 -5.74 -12.61 15.83
N ILE A 48 -4.78 -11.72 15.63
CA ILE A 48 -4.87 -10.63 14.65
C ILE A 48 -5.05 -11.18 13.23
N HIS A 49 -4.41 -12.31 12.87
CA HIS A 49 -4.60 -12.95 11.58
C HIS A 49 -6.05 -13.45 11.38
N GLY A 50 -6.65 -14.06 12.40
CA GLY A 50 -8.05 -14.50 12.34
C GLY A 50 -9.02 -13.33 12.12
N HIS A 51 -8.84 -12.24 12.88
CA HIS A 51 -9.65 -11.03 12.71
C HIS A 51 -9.37 -10.30 11.39
N LEU A 52 -8.12 -10.30 10.91
CA LEU A 52 -7.76 -9.75 9.60
C LEU A 52 -8.42 -10.51 8.46
N GLN A 53 -8.40 -11.85 8.50
CA GLN A 53 -9.06 -12.68 7.49
C GLN A 53 -10.57 -12.44 7.47
N GLN A 54 -11.18 -12.30 8.65
CA GLN A 54 -12.62 -12.02 8.74
C GLN A 54 -12.96 -10.60 8.27
N ALA A 55 -12.16 -9.61 8.63
CA ALA A 55 -12.32 -8.24 8.16
C ALA A 55 -12.07 -8.11 6.65
N LEU A 56 -11.09 -8.82 6.10
CA LEU A 56 -10.83 -8.90 4.65
C LEU A 56 -12.01 -9.50 3.90
N ARG A 57 -12.69 -10.51 4.47
CA ARG A 57 -13.94 -11.04 3.89
C ARG A 57 -15.08 -10.03 3.94
N LEU A 58 -15.17 -9.22 5.00
CA LEU A 58 -16.14 -8.11 5.09
C LEU A 58 -15.79 -6.94 4.17
N PHE A 59 -14.57 -6.88 3.65
CA PHE A 59 -14.08 -5.85 2.73
C PHE A 59 -14.46 -6.12 1.27
N GLU A 60 -14.74 -7.38 0.90
CA GLU A 60 -15.08 -7.76 -0.48
C GLU A 60 -16.33 -7.07 -1.10
N PRO A 61 -17.43 -6.80 -0.37
CA PRO A 61 -18.65 -6.25 -0.97
C PRO A 61 -18.62 -4.72 -1.18
N SER A 62 -17.65 -3.99 -0.62
CA SER A 62 -17.62 -2.51 -0.68
C SER A 62 -17.11 -1.95 -2.01
N PHE A 63 -16.50 -2.78 -2.86
CA PHE A 63 -16.05 -2.37 -4.18
C PHE A 63 -16.94 -3.03 -5.25
N PRO A 64 -17.64 -2.25 -6.09
CA PRO A 64 -18.42 -2.83 -7.18
C PRO A 64 -17.47 -3.56 -8.14
N ARG A 65 -17.48 -4.89 -8.10
CA ARG A 65 -16.74 -5.72 -9.06
C ARG A 65 -17.38 -5.55 -10.44
N SER A 66 -16.62 -5.05 -11.41
CA SER A 66 -16.91 -5.38 -12.80
C SER A 66 -16.65 -6.88 -12.99
N LYS A 67 -17.45 -7.56 -13.83
CA LYS A 67 -17.43 -9.02 -13.98
C LYS A 67 -16.10 -9.61 -14.49
N ASP A 68 -15.15 -8.76 -14.88
CA ASP A 68 -13.89 -9.17 -15.53
C ASP A 68 -12.66 -9.04 -14.60
N GLN A 69 -12.86 -9.17 -13.28
CA GLN A 69 -11.89 -8.71 -12.28
C GLN A 69 -11.70 -9.72 -11.12
N GLN A 70 -10.93 -10.78 -11.37
CA GLN A 70 -10.64 -11.83 -10.36
C GLN A 70 -9.12 -12.10 -10.30
N ALA A 71 -8.44 -11.68 -9.22
CA ALA A 71 -7.01 -11.95 -8.90
C ALA A 71 -6.71 -11.66 -7.39
N PRO A 72 -5.65 -12.25 -6.75
CA PRO A 72 -5.59 -12.50 -5.30
C PRO A 72 -4.98 -11.41 -4.39
N ALA A 73 -5.34 -11.55 -3.10
CA ALA A 73 -5.58 -10.56 -2.04
C ALA A 73 -4.48 -9.55 -1.60
N THR A 74 -3.22 -9.66 -2.07
CA THR A 74 -2.13 -8.75 -1.62
C THR A 74 -1.72 -7.72 -2.68
N VAL A 75 -2.19 -7.92 -3.93
CA VAL A 75 -2.25 -6.94 -5.02
C VAL A 75 -3.70 -6.36 -5.13
N ALA A 76 -4.57 -6.71 -4.18
CA ALA A 76 -6.02 -6.83 -4.44
C ALA A 76 -6.95 -5.81 -3.81
N CYS A 77 -6.47 -4.84 -3.03
CA CYS A 77 -7.43 -3.83 -2.56
C CYS A 77 -7.99 -3.05 -3.76
N HIS A 78 -7.17 -2.80 -4.79
CA HIS A 78 -7.55 -1.96 -5.92
C HIS A 78 -6.89 -2.44 -7.22
N LYS A 79 -7.69 -2.89 -8.20
CA LYS A 79 -7.17 -3.19 -9.54
C LYS A 79 -6.93 -1.88 -10.29
N LEU A 80 -5.66 -1.50 -10.36
CA LEU A 80 -5.20 -0.34 -11.11
C LEU A 80 -4.71 -0.75 -12.50
N ASN A 81 -4.82 0.16 -13.48
CA ASN A 81 -4.28 -0.11 -14.80
C ASN A 81 -2.74 -0.14 -14.74
N PRO A 82 -2.08 -1.21 -15.23
CA PRO A 82 -0.63 -1.35 -15.16
C PRO A 82 0.13 -0.21 -15.86
N SER A 83 -0.46 0.41 -16.88
CA SER A 83 0.12 1.53 -17.64
C SER A 83 0.46 2.75 -16.77
N GLY A 84 -0.24 2.93 -15.64
CA GLY A 84 0.04 4.03 -14.71
C GLY A 84 1.17 3.76 -13.71
N ALA A 85 1.70 2.53 -13.65
CA ALA A 85 2.69 2.08 -12.66
C ALA A 85 2.31 2.38 -11.19
N GLN A 86 1.02 2.60 -10.89
CA GLN A 86 0.54 2.98 -9.55
C GLN A 86 0.29 1.80 -8.63
N GLY A 87 0.22 0.56 -9.16
CA GLY A 87 -0.11 -0.63 -8.38
C GLY A 87 0.83 -0.85 -7.19
N ALA A 88 2.14 -0.88 -7.45
CA ALA A 88 3.14 -1.11 -6.41
C ALA A 88 3.18 0.01 -5.37
N VAL A 89 3.10 1.27 -5.83
CA VAL A 89 3.11 2.45 -4.94
C VAL A 89 1.89 2.46 -4.02
N SER A 90 0.70 2.22 -4.58
CA SER A 90 -0.53 2.14 -3.79
C SER A 90 -0.48 0.99 -2.78
N ALA A 91 0.03 -0.19 -3.17
CA ALA A 91 0.18 -1.32 -2.26
C ALA A 91 1.14 -1.01 -1.10
N MET A 92 2.27 -0.35 -1.36
CA MET A 92 3.20 0.09 -0.31
C MET A 92 2.53 1.09 0.64
N HIS A 93 1.79 2.06 0.10
CA HIS A 93 1.07 3.03 0.91
C HIS A 93 -0.04 2.37 1.76
N ASP A 94 -0.76 1.41 1.19
CA ASP A 94 -1.80 0.64 1.90
C ASP A 94 -1.19 -0.16 3.05
N ALA A 95 -0.07 -0.85 2.81
CA ALA A 95 0.65 -1.61 3.82
C ALA A 95 1.15 -0.72 4.98
N ILE A 96 1.72 0.45 4.67
CA ILE A 96 2.21 1.38 5.70
C ILE A 96 1.05 1.97 6.51
N ALA A 97 -0.04 2.39 5.86
CA ALA A 97 -1.21 2.92 6.55
C ALA A 97 -1.83 1.87 7.49
N LEU A 98 -2.00 0.63 7.03
CA LEU A 98 -2.49 -0.47 7.88
C LEU A 98 -1.53 -0.76 9.02
N ALA A 99 -0.22 -0.84 8.77
CA ALA A 99 0.76 -1.10 9.83
C ALA A 99 0.71 -0.02 10.93
N ASN A 100 0.56 1.25 10.53
CA ASN A 100 0.41 2.36 11.46
C ASN A 100 -0.87 2.26 12.29
N LEU A 101 -2.00 1.99 11.65
CA LEU A 101 -3.29 1.86 12.32
C LEU A 101 -3.33 0.64 13.27
N ILE A 102 -2.76 -0.49 12.86
CA ILE A 102 -2.62 -1.68 13.70
C ILE A 102 -1.73 -1.38 14.91
N TYR A 103 -0.62 -0.66 14.72
CA TYR A 103 0.25 -0.27 15.83
C TYR A 103 -0.46 0.62 16.87
N ALA A 104 -1.34 1.50 16.38
CA ALA A 104 -2.12 2.43 17.17
C ALA A 104 -3.29 1.77 17.93
N LEU A 105 -3.64 0.51 17.63
CA LEU A 105 -4.67 -0.21 18.38
C LEU A 105 -4.29 -0.37 19.87
N PRO A 106 -5.28 -0.33 20.78
CA PRO A 106 -5.05 -0.59 22.19
C PRO A 106 -4.57 -2.03 22.42
N LEU A 107 -3.91 -2.27 23.56
CA LEU A 107 -3.40 -3.60 23.93
C LEU A 107 -4.51 -4.66 23.99
N ARG A 108 -5.69 -4.26 24.46
CA ARG A 108 -6.90 -5.10 24.53
C ARG A 108 -7.94 -4.54 23.57
N SER A 109 -7.74 -4.75 22.28
CA SER A 109 -8.65 -4.32 21.23
C SER A 109 -9.87 -5.23 21.14
N HIS A 110 -11.05 -4.63 21.08
CA HIS A 110 -12.30 -5.33 20.79
C HIS A 110 -12.58 -5.33 19.28
N ALA A 111 -13.54 -6.16 18.84
CA ALA A 111 -13.95 -6.20 17.43
C ALA A 111 -14.36 -4.81 16.90
N SER A 112 -15.03 -3.99 17.72
CA SER A 112 -15.42 -2.61 17.38
C SER A 112 -14.22 -1.69 17.11
N ASP A 113 -13.10 -1.89 17.78
CA ASP A 113 -11.88 -1.08 17.56
C ASP A 113 -11.26 -1.42 16.21
N ILE A 114 -11.30 -2.71 15.84
CA ILE A 114 -10.81 -3.21 14.55
C ILE A 114 -11.70 -2.68 13.42
N GLU A 115 -13.02 -2.74 13.56
CA GLU A 115 -13.96 -2.17 12.59
C GLU A 115 -13.74 -0.67 12.39
N LYS A 116 -13.59 0.08 13.50
CA LYS A 116 -13.28 1.50 13.46
C LYS A 116 -11.96 1.77 12.73
N MET A 117 -10.91 0.99 13.04
CA MET A 117 -9.61 1.09 12.39
C MET A 117 -9.72 0.87 10.87
N PHE A 118 -10.52 -0.09 10.41
CA PHE A 118 -10.75 -0.30 8.97
C PHE A 118 -11.55 0.83 8.33
N SER A 119 -12.52 1.41 9.03
CA SER A 119 -13.25 2.60 8.54
C SER A 119 -12.32 3.81 8.39
N GLU A 120 -11.39 3.99 9.32
CA GLU A 120 -10.36 5.04 9.23
C GLU A 120 -9.40 4.78 8.06
N TYR A 121 -8.95 3.54 7.89
CA TYR A 121 -8.15 3.12 6.73
C TYR A 121 -8.83 3.43 5.41
N GLN A 122 -10.11 3.05 5.26
CA GLN A 122 -10.88 3.33 4.05
C GLN A 122 -11.00 4.83 3.79
N THR A 123 -11.32 5.61 4.82
CA THR A 123 -11.45 7.07 4.71
C THR A 123 -10.15 7.72 4.25
N GLU A 124 -9.01 7.28 4.78
CA GLU A 124 -7.69 7.79 4.39
C GLU A 124 -7.31 7.37 2.96
N ARG A 125 -7.56 6.11 2.59
CA ARG A 125 -7.00 5.53 1.36
C ARG A 125 -7.89 5.67 0.13
N LEU A 126 -9.21 5.70 0.29
CA LEU A 126 -10.16 5.69 -0.82
C LEU A 126 -9.96 6.87 -1.78
N VAL A 127 -9.70 8.08 -1.24
CA VAL A 127 -9.46 9.28 -2.05
C VAL A 127 -8.21 9.10 -2.92
N HIS A 128 -7.09 8.73 -2.31
CA HIS A 128 -5.81 8.55 -3.02
C HIS A 128 -5.86 7.46 -4.08
N VAL A 129 -6.50 6.35 -3.76
CA VAL A 129 -6.66 5.23 -4.69
C VAL A 129 -7.54 5.63 -5.87
N THR A 130 -8.63 6.35 -5.63
CA THR A 130 -9.54 6.80 -6.69
C THR A 130 -8.81 7.75 -7.66
N GLU A 131 -8.00 8.65 -7.13
CA GLU A 131 -7.13 9.52 -7.93
C GLU A 131 -6.11 8.70 -8.74
N SER A 132 -5.42 7.76 -8.11
CA SER A 132 -4.48 6.86 -8.80
C SER A 132 -5.17 6.02 -9.88
N PHE A 133 -6.39 5.55 -9.65
CA PHE A 133 -7.20 4.82 -10.63
C PHE A 133 -7.52 5.69 -11.84
N ASN A 134 -8.09 6.87 -11.61
CA ASN A 134 -8.44 7.81 -12.68
C ASN A 134 -7.20 8.24 -13.47
N ASN A 135 -6.08 8.50 -12.79
CA ASN A 135 -4.81 8.84 -13.43
C ASN A 135 -4.28 7.66 -14.27
N SER A 136 -4.30 6.43 -13.74
CA SER A 136 -3.85 5.25 -14.47
C SER A 136 -4.69 4.98 -15.73
N LYS A 137 -6.01 5.23 -15.65
CA LYS A 137 -6.92 5.13 -16.79
C LYS A 137 -6.62 6.18 -17.85
N ALA A 138 -6.42 7.44 -17.44
CA ALA A 138 -6.06 8.52 -18.35
C ALA A 138 -4.73 8.25 -19.07
N ILE A 139 -3.71 7.76 -18.35
CA ILE A 139 -2.42 7.37 -18.93
C ILE A 139 -2.61 6.23 -19.93
N SER A 140 -3.45 5.24 -19.62
CA SER A 140 -3.74 4.14 -20.55
C SER A 140 -4.34 4.65 -21.86
N THR A 141 -5.31 5.57 -21.82
CA THR A 141 -5.90 6.18 -23.01
C THR A 141 -4.87 6.98 -23.81
N VAL A 142 -3.94 7.65 -23.13
CA VAL A 142 -2.82 8.37 -23.77
C VAL A 142 -1.84 7.41 -24.44
N MET A 143 -1.62 6.22 -23.88
CA MET A 143 -0.70 5.22 -24.44
C MET A 143 -1.31 4.38 -25.57
N GLU A 144 -2.62 4.47 -25.80
CA GLU A 144 -3.27 3.79 -26.92
C GLU A 144 -2.77 4.33 -28.27
N ARG A 145 -2.62 3.41 -29.24
CA ARG A 145 -2.20 3.77 -30.60
C ARG A 145 -3.35 4.49 -31.31
N GLY A 146 -3.13 5.75 -31.67
CA GLY A 146 -4.11 6.57 -32.38
C GLY A 146 -3.70 8.04 -32.44
N LEU A 147 -4.56 8.89 -33.00
CA LEU A 147 -4.31 10.34 -33.09
C LEU A 147 -4.07 10.97 -31.71
N VAL A 148 -4.85 10.56 -30.71
CA VAL A 148 -4.71 11.04 -29.32
C VAL A 148 -3.33 10.68 -28.75
N GLY A 149 -2.89 9.44 -28.90
CA GLY A 149 -1.58 9.00 -28.44
C GLY A 149 -0.42 9.70 -29.16
N THR A 150 -0.53 9.95 -30.46
CA THR A 150 0.48 10.71 -31.22
C THR A 150 0.58 12.15 -30.73
N ILE A 151 -0.55 12.82 -30.49
CA ILE A 151 -0.57 14.19 -29.93
C ILE A 151 0.02 14.20 -28.53
N ALA A 152 -0.34 13.23 -27.69
CA ALA A 152 0.17 13.14 -26.33
C ALA A 152 1.68 12.86 -26.29
N LEU A 153 2.19 11.98 -27.16
CA LEU A 153 3.62 11.73 -27.31
C LEU A 153 4.37 12.99 -27.79
N PHE A 154 3.79 13.75 -28.72
CA PHE A 154 4.36 15.03 -29.15
C PHE A 154 4.46 16.02 -27.98
N ILE A 155 3.38 16.18 -27.21
CA ILE A 155 3.38 17.02 -26.01
C ILE A 155 4.41 16.54 -24.99
N GLN A 156 4.51 15.22 -24.76
CA GLN A 156 5.46 14.63 -23.81
C GLN A 156 6.92 14.85 -24.25
N THR A 157 7.20 14.75 -25.55
CA THR A 157 8.54 14.95 -26.12
C THR A 157 8.99 16.41 -26.01
N HIS A 158 8.03 17.34 -26.10
CA HIS A 158 8.28 18.79 -25.98
C HIS A 158 7.89 19.35 -24.61
N PHE A 159 7.76 18.50 -23.59
CA PHE A 159 7.30 18.93 -22.27
C PHE A 159 8.39 19.78 -21.58
N PRO A 160 8.11 21.02 -21.19
CA PRO A 160 9.12 21.87 -20.57
C PRO A 160 9.52 21.33 -19.20
N SER A 161 10.82 21.37 -18.90
CA SER A 161 11.40 20.82 -17.66
C SER A 161 10.78 21.39 -16.38
N ARG A 162 10.33 22.65 -16.40
CA ARG A 162 9.62 23.28 -15.28
C ARG A 162 8.30 22.58 -14.97
N LEU A 163 7.50 22.24 -15.99
CA LEU A 163 6.24 21.52 -15.80
C LEU A 163 6.49 20.09 -15.33
N MET A 164 7.50 19.41 -15.90
CA MET A 164 7.91 18.08 -15.45
C MET A 164 8.29 18.09 -13.96
N THR A 165 9.03 19.12 -13.54
CA THR A 165 9.41 19.30 -12.13
C THR A 165 8.17 19.46 -11.24
N ILE A 166 7.17 20.24 -11.66
CA ILE A 166 5.91 20.41 -10.90
C ILE A 166 5.16 19.07 -10.78
N MET A 167 5.10 18.29 -11.86
CA MET A 167 4.48 16.97 -11.84
C MET A 167 5.19 16.00 -10.90
N ILE A 168 6.52 15.88 -11.01
CA ILE A 168 7.32 15.03 -10.13
C ILE A 168 7.17 15.46 -8.67
N ARG A 169 7.18 16.77 -8.39
CA ARG A 169 6.97 17.29 -7.03
C ARG A 169 5.68 16.77 -6.42
N ARG A 170 4.57 16.72 -7.18
CA ARG A 170 3.29 16.18 -6.70
C ARG A 170 3.36 14.68 -6.42
N GLN A 171 4.02 13.90 -7.27
CA GLN A 171 4.15 12.45 -7.08
C GLN A 171 4.95 12.10 -5.83
N ILE A 172 5.95 12.91 -5.47
CA ILE A 172 6.78 12.67 -4.28
C ILE A 172 6.19 13.25 -2.99
N LEU A 173 5.04 13.94 -3.01
CA LEU A 173 4.47 14.53 -1.79
C LEU A 173 4.00 13.46 -0.80
N ASN A 174 3.41 12.38 -1.31
CA ASN A 174 2.91 11.30 -0.49
C ASN A 174 4.01 10.27 -0.27
N ARG A 175 4.63 10.30 0.91
CA ARG A 175 5.69 9.38 1.34
C ARG A 175 5.38 8.92 2.77
N PRO A 176 4.36 8.08 2.95
CA PRO A 176 3.98 7.62 4.28
C PRO A 176 5.16 6.85 4.89
N GLN A 177 5.35 7.02 6.20
CA GLN A 177 6.37 6.31 6.96
C GLN A 177 5.68 5.48 8.04
N ALA A 178 6.35 4.43 8.50
CA ALA A 178 5.91 3.73 9.70
C ALA A 178 6.15 4.65 10.92
N GLY A 179 5.07 5.14 11.54
CA GLY A 179 5.11 6.11 12.63
C GLY A 179 5.73 5.57 13.92
N PHE A 180 5.89 4.26 14.05
CA PHE A 180 6.56 3.62 15.18
C PHE A 180 8.07 3.40 14.99
N LEU A 181 8.62 3.73 13.82
CA LEU A 181 10.06 3.70 13.56
C LEU A 181 10.67 5.07 13.85
N GLU A 182 11.97 5.13 14.13
CA GLU A 182 12.70 6.39 14.28
C GLU A 182 12.45 7.33 13.09
N THR A 183 12.17 8.61 13.38
CA THR A 183 11.90 9.60 12.34
C THR A 183 13.13 9.81 11.48
N ILE A 184 13.03 9.46 10.20
CA ILE A 184 14.13 9.67 9.26
C ILE A 184 14.22 11.18 8.97
N PRO A 185 15.40 11.81 9.10
CA PRO A 185 15.55 13.23 8.82
C PRO A 185 15.13 13.50 7.37
N LEU A 186 14.32 14.55 7.18
CA LEU A 186 13.81 14.92 5.87
C LEU A 186 14.99 15.27 4.94
N LYS A 187 15.14 14.50 3.86
CA LYS A 187 16.08 14.79 2.77
C LYS A 187 15.32 15.32 1.56
N GLY A 188 15.90 16.30 0.89
CA GLY A 188 15.36 16.90 -0.34
C GLY A 188 14.64 18.23 -0.11
N SER A 189 14.11 18.79 -1.21
CA SER A 189 13.58 20.16 -1.24
C SER A 189 12.06 20.25 -1.04
N VAL A 190 11.36 19.12 -0.88
CA VAL A 190 9.90 19.07 -0.81
C VAL A 190 9.48 18.33 0.45
N PRO A 191 8.77 18.98 1.39
CA PRO A 191 8.26 18.31 2.58
C PRO A 191 7.24 17.24 2.21
N ALA A 192 7.25 16.12 2.93
CA ALA A 192 6.24 15.08 2.76
C ALA A 192 4.91 15.55 3.37
N ILE A 193 3.80 15.14 2.76
CA ILE A 193 2.48 15.27 3.39
C ILE A 193 2.41 14.24 4.51
N VAL A 194 2.00 14.70 5.69
CA VAL A 194 1.82 13.82 6.84
C VAL A 194 0.50 13.08 6.71
N SER A 195 0.54 11.77 6.88
CA SER A 195 -0.66 10.91 6.83
C SER A 195 -1.27 10.79 8.25
N PRO A 196 -2.61 10.83 8.38
CA PRO A 196 -3.28 10.71 9.68
C PRO A 196 -2.91 9.43 10.44
N SER A 197 -2.84 8.28 9.75
CA SER A 197 -2.39 7.02 10.37
C SER A 197 -0.98 7.13 10.92
N THR A 198 -0.07 7.83 10.22
CA THR A 198 1.31 8.02 10.66
C THR A 198 1.39 8.80 11.97
N GLU A 199 0.63 9.88 12.11
CA GLU A 199 0.58 10.68 13.35
C GLU A 199 0.03 9.88 14.53
N LYS A 200 -1.02 9.08 14.30
CA LYS A 200 -1.58 8.21 15.35
C LYS A 200 -0.57 7.19 15.85
N ALA A 201 0.12 6.52 14.94
CA ALA A 201 1.15 5.54 15.30
C ALA A 201 2.30 6.20 16.06
N ARG A 202 2.72 7.41 15.64
CA ARG A 202 3.76 8.20 16.30
C ARG A 202 3.39 8.58 17.73
N ALA A 203 2.18 9.11 17.93
CA ALA A 203 1.70 9.50 19.25
C ALA A 203 1.67 8.30 20.22
N VAL A 204 1.20 7.13 19.76
CA VAL A 204 1.20 5.90 20.56
C VAL A 204 2.63 5.42 20.86
N HIS A 205 3.55 5.55 19.91
CA HIS A 205 4.95 5.19 20.11
C HIS A 205 5.63 6.07 21.18
N GLU A 206 5.41 7.38 21.12
CA GLU A 206 5.92 8.34 22.10
C GLU A 206 5.36 8.07 23.51
N GLN A 207 4.07 7.76 23.63
CA GLN A 207 3.46 7.39 24.91
C GLN A 207 4.07 6.11 25.51
N ARG A 208 4.30 5.09 24.67
CA ARG A 208 4.89 3.80 25.08
C ARG A 208 6.38 3.92 25.45
N THR A 209 7.12 4.82 24.81
CA THR A 209 8.54 5.04 25.10
C THR A 209 8.74 5.95 26.33
N ALA A 210 7.84 6.89 26.57
CA ALA A 210 7.87 7.76 27.75
C ALA A 210 7.47 7.05 29.05
N THR A 211 6.71 5.96 28.96
CA THR A 211 6.30 5.14 30.12
C THR A 211 7.11 3.83 30.11
N PRO A 212 8.35 3.82 30.64
CA PRO A 212 9.08 2.58 30.81
C PRO A 212 8.28 1.67 31.74
N ILE A 213 7.92 0.49 31.22
CA ILE A 213 7.24 -0.58 31.97
C ILE A 213 8.23 -1.19 32.96
#